data_AF-A0A540KP91-F1
#
_entry.id   AF-A0A540KP91-F1
#
_cell.length_a   1.000
_cell.length_b   1.000
_cell.length_c   1.000
_cell.angle_alpha   90.00
_cell.angle_beta   90.00
_cell.angle_gamma   90.00
#
_symmetry.space_group_name_H-M   'P 1'
#
loop_
_entity.id
_entity.type
_entity.pdbx_description
1 polymer ?
#
loop_
_entity_poly.entity_id
_entity_poly.type
_entity_poly.pdbx_seq_one_letter_code
_entity_poly.pdbx_strand_id
1 'polypeptide(L)'
;MFKDGLNLQSFVVNAVPEHVEEICDPLLLQKEEKNGGDQRQKVEECLISLARIGVACSAAMPRERKDMTIVVSELCLIRNVLMGTRMPRDC
;
A
#
# COMPACT_ATOMS: atom_id res chain seq x y z
N MET A 1 8.32 7.56 -18.20
CA MET A 1 9.40 6.56 -18.06
C MET A 1 10.31 7.02 -16.93
N PHE A 2 10.75 6.12 -16.05
CA PHE A 2 11.65 6.44 -14.94
C PHE A 2 13.02 6.91 -15.47
N LYS A 3 13.65 7.86 -14.79
CA LYS A 3 14.95 8.45 -15.15
C LYS A 3 16.06 7.92 -14.23
N ASP A 4 17.31 8.19 -14.59
CA ASP A 4 18.47 7.97 -13.72
C ASP A 4 18.69 6.51 -13.27
N GLY A 5 18.30 5.56 -14.11
CA GLY A 5 18.41 4.12 -13.81
C GLY A 5 17.38 3.62 -12.80
N LEU A 6 16.44 4.46 -12.38
CA LEU A 6 15.33 4.04 -11.54
C LEU A 6 14.37 3.14 -12.34
N ASN A 7 13.75 2.21 -11.63
CA ASN A 7 12.61 1.46 -12.10
C ASN A 7 11.44 1.66 -11.11
N LEU A 8 10.28 1.07 -11.43
CA LEU A 8 9.09 1.19 -10.58
C LEU A 8 9.36 0.75 -9.13
N GLN A 9 10.09 -0.35 -8.95
CA GLN A 9 10.39 -0.88 -7.63
C GLN A 9 11.27 0.07 -6.82
N SER A 10 12.39 0.53 -7.39
CA SER A 10 13.30 1.46 -6.70
C SER A 10 12.66 2.82 -6.44
N PHE A 11 11.80 3.29 -7.35
CA PHE A 11 11.05 4.53 -7.17
C PHE A 11 10.11 4.46 -5.97
N VAL A 12 9.34 3.37 -5.84
CA VAL A 12 8.43 3.17 -4.70
C VAL A 12 9.20 2.93 -3.41
N VAL A 13 10.28 2.15 -3.43
CA VAL A 13 11.12 1.91 -2.24
C VAL A 13 11.73 3.20 -1.70
N ASN A 14 12.17 4.11 -2.57
CA ASN A 14 12.76 5.39 -2.15
C ASN A 14 11.73 6.36 -1.58
N ALA A 15 10.45 6.20 -1.92
CA ALA A 15 9.39 7.08 -1.46
C ALA A 15 8.74 6.60 -0.15
N VAL A 16 8.91 5.33 0.25
CA VAL A 16 8.20 4.75 1.40
C VAL A 16 9.13 4.65 2.61
N PRO A 17 8.70 5.06 3.82
CA PRO A 17 7.36 5.56 4.17
C PRO A 17 7.11 7.06 3.96
N GLU A 18 8.14 7.91 3.97
CA GLU A 18 8.00 9.35 4.22
C GLU A 18 7.33 10.15 3.08
N HIS A 19 7.41 9.67 1.85
CA HIS A 19 6.97 10.36 0.64
C HIS A 19 5.91 9.55 -0.14
N VAL A 20 5.20 8.64 0.54
CA VAL A 20 4.18 7.79 -0.11
C VAL A 20 3.06 8.61 -0.75
N GLU A 21 2.68 9.75 -0.14
CA GLU A 21 1.64 10.63 -0.66
C GLU A 21 2.04 11.25 -2.01
N GLU A 22 3.33 11.45 -2.27
CA GLU A 22 3.85 12.08 -3.49
C GLU A 22 3.77 11.15 -4.71
N ILE A 23 3.72 9.84 -4.48
CA ILE A 23 3.69 8.82 -5.53
C ILE A 23 2.29 8.22 -5.73
N CYS A 24 1.33 8.55 -4.86
CA CYS A 24 -0.05 8.07 -4.93
C CYS A 24 -0.93 9.03 -5.72
N ASP A 25 -2.01 8.50 -6.30
CA ASP A 25 -3.03 9.35 -6.93
C ASP A 25 -3.66 10.25 -5.85
N PRO A 26 -3.67 11.60 -6.04
CA PRO A 26 -4.27 12.52 -5.09
C PRO A 26 -5.72 12.20 -4.74
N LEU A 27 -6.47 11.55 -5.64
CA LEU A 27 -7.84 11.08 -5.37
C LEU A 27 -7.92 10.07 -4.23
N LEU A 28 -6.86 9.30 -3.97
CA LEU A 28 -6.79 8.36 -2.84
C LEU A 28 -6.62 9.09 -1.50
N LEU A 29 -6.07 10.31 -1.55
CA LEU A 29 -5.86 11.19 -0.39
C LEU A 29 -7.02 12.16 -0.18
N GLN A 30 -7.91 12.30 -1.18
CA GLN A 30 -9.10 13.14 -1.07
C GLN A 30 -10.10 12.50 -0.10
N LYS A 31 -10.48 13.25 0.92
CA LYS A 31 -11.59 12.88 1.82
C LYS A 31 -12.70 13.91 1.71
N GLU A 32 -13.94 13.46 1.53
CA GLU A 32 -15.13 14.25 1.84
C GLU A 32 -15.12 14.58 3.34
N GLU A 33 -15.13 15.89 3.67
CA GLU A 33 -14.72 16.55 4.92
C GLU A 33 -15.40 16.14 6.26
N LYS A 34 -15.91 14.92 6.44
CA LYS A 34 -16.76 14.60 7.60
C LYS A 34 -16.08 14.05 8.85
N ASN A 35 -14.79 13.70 8.83
CA ASN A 35 -14.07 13.22 10.04
C ASN A 35 -12.56 13.43 9.87
N GLY A 36 -12.06 14.63 10.15
CA GLY A 36 -10.68 15.07 9.92
C GLY A 36 -9.70 14.61 11.00
N GLY A 37 -8.53 14.11 10.60
CA GLY A 37 -7.44 13.68 11.48
C GLY A 37 -7.12 12.18 11.34
N ASP A 38 -7.73 11.35 12.19
CA ASP A 38 -7.47 9.91 12.34
C ASP A 38 -7.60 9.11 11.02
N GLN A 39 -8.54 9.48 10.15
CA GLN A 39 -8.70 8.76 8.88
C GLN A 39 -7.57 9.02 7.89
N ARG A 40 -6.99 10.23 7.85
CA ARG A 40 -5.92 10.53 6.90
C ARG A 40 -4.68 9.71 7.24
N GLN A 41 -4.32 9.67 8.52
CA GLN A 41 -3.24 8.82 9.02
C GLN A 41 -3.49 7.33 8.70
N LYS A 42 -4.72 6.83 8.90
CA LYS A 42 -5.08 5.46 8.53
C LYS A 42 -4.93 5.18 7.03
N VAL A 43 -5.30 6.13 6.18
CA VAL A 43 -5.14 6.01 4.72
C VAL A 43 -3.66 6.00 4.36
N GLU A 44 -2.86 6.89 4.92
CA GLU A 44 -1.41 6.93 4.70
C GLU A 44 -0.73 5.62 5.13
N GLU A 45 -1.01 5.12 6.34
CA GLU A 45 -0.51 3.83 6.84
C GLU A 45 -0.94 2.65 5.94
N CYS A 46 -2.16 2.70 5.40
CA CYS A 46 -2.62 1.73 4.42
C CYS A 46 -1.82 1.82 3.12
N LEU A 47 -1.62 3.02 2.57
CA LEU A 47 -0.86 3.22 1.33
C LEU A 47 0.59 2.73 1.50
N ILE A 48 1.23 3.00 2.64
CA ILE A 48 2.56 2.45 2.98
C ILE A 48 2.55 0.92 2.92
N SER A 49 1.55 0.30 3.53
CA SER A 49 1.43 -1.16 3.60
C SER A 49 1.18 -1.76 2.20
N LEU A 50 0.28 -1.16 1.42
CA LEU A 50 0.00 -1.56 0.04
C LEU A 50 1.23 -1.40 -0.86
N ALA A 51 1.97 -0.30 -0.74
CA ALA A 51 3.19 -0.07 -1.50
C ALA A 51 4.24 -1.14 -1.20
N ARG A 52 4.44 -1.51 0.07
CA ARG A 52 5.35 -2.59 0.48
C ARG A 52 4.95 -3.95 -0.10
N ILE A 53 3.65 -4.28 -0.07
CA ILE A 53 3.14 -5.50 -0.70
C ILE A 53 3.37 -5.46 -2.21
N GLY A 54 3.06 -4.34 -2.87
CA GLY A 54 3.26 -4.15 -4.31
C GLY A 54 4.72 -4.31 -4.73
N VAL A 55 5.65 -3.74 -3.96
CA VAL A 55 7.10 -3.90 -4.17
C VAL A 55 7.52 -5.37 -4.05
N ALA A 56 7.01 -6.08 -3.04
CA ALA A 56 7.33 -7.49 -2.84
C ALA A 56 6.73 -8.39 -3.94
N CYS A 57 5.54 -8.07 -4.45
CA CYS A 57 4.91 -8.78 -5.57
C CYS A 57 5.63 -8.51 -6.91
N SER A 58 6.22 -7.32 -7.05
CA SER A 58 6.84 -6.84 -8.29
C SER A 58 8.34 -7.13 -8.38
N ALA A 59 8.88 -7.99 -7.51
CA ALA A 59 10.28 -8.39 -7.58
C ALA A 59 10.62 -8.97 -8.96
N ALA A 60 11.81 -8.59 -9.47
CA ALA A 60 12.25 -8.96 -10.81
C ALA A 60 12.32 -10.48 -10.99
N MET A 61 12.85 -11.19 -9.98
CA MET A 61 12.92 -12.64 -10.00
C MET A 61 11.64 -13.27 -9.43
N PRO A 62 11.02 -14.25 -10.11
CA PRO A 62 9.82 -14.92 -9.59
C PRO A 62 9.99 -15.51 -8.19
N ARG A 63 11.19 -16.06 -7.89
CA ARG A 63 11.52 -16.66 -6.59
C ARG A 63 11.63 -15.67 -5.43
N GLU A 64 11.77 -14.39 -5.73
CA GLU A 64 11.85 -13.30 -4.73
C GLU A 64 10.48 -12.67 -4.48
N ARG A 65 9.48 -13.02 -5.30
CA ARG A 65 8.13 -12.52 -5.12
C ARG A 65 7.50 -13.17 -3.90
N LYS A 66 6.81 -12.35 -3.12
CA LYS A 66 6.07 -12.83 -1.96
C LYS A 66 5.01 -13.85 -2.38
N ASP A 67 4.84 -14.88 -1.56
CA ASP A 67 3.82 -15.90 -1.79
C ASP A 67 2.41 -15.28 -1.79
N MET A 68 1.59 -15.65 -2.77
CA MET A 68 0.26 -15.05 -2.96
C MET A 68 -0.70 -15.32 -1.81
N THR A 69 -0.57 -16.44 -1.08
CA THR A 69 -1.39 -16.72 0.09
C THR A 69 -1.08 -15.73 1.22
N ILE A 70 0.21 -15.39 1.40
CA ILE A 70 0.65 -14.37 2.35
C ILE A 70 0.18 -12.99 1.92
N VAL A 71 0.30 -12.66 0.63
CA VAL A 71 -0.18 -11.38 0.07
C VAL A 71 -1.69 -11.20 0.33
N VAL A 72 -2.51 -12.21 0.04
CA VAL A 72 -3.95 -12.16 0.27
C VAL A 72 -4.26 -11.99 1.77
N SER A 73 -3.56 -12.72 2.64
CA SER A 73 -3.71 -12.58 4.10
C SER A 73 -3.39 -11.16 4.58
N GLU A 74 -2.29 -10.56 4.11
CA GLU A 74 -1.91 -9.19 4.47
C GLU A 74 -2.91 -8.15 3.93
N LEU A 75 -3.38 -8.31 2.70
CA LEU A 75 -4.42 -7.45 2.13
C LEU A 75 -5.74 -7.54 2.90
N CYS A 76 -6.14 -8.75 3.31
CA CYS A 76 -7.32 -8.94 4.17
C CYS A 76 -7.16 -8.22 5.51
N LEU A 77 -5.97 -8.30 6.13
CA LEU A 77 -5.66 -7.59 7.37
C LEU A 77 -5.78 -6.07 7.21
N ILE A 78 -5.14 -5.51 6.18
CA ILE A 78 -5.16 -4.06 5.88
C ILE A 78 -6.60 -3.56 5.69
N ARG A 79 -7.40 -4.28 4.89
CA ARG A 79 -8.82 -3.97 4.68
C ARG A 79 -9.60 -3.92 5.99
N ASN A 80 -9.38 -4.89 6.88
CA ASN A 80 -10.10 -4.97 8.16
C ASN A 80 -9.73 -3.81 9.09
N VAL A 81 -8.44 -3.45 9.16
CA VAL A 81 -7.96 -2.30 9.95
C VAL A 81 -8.59 -1.00 9.43
N LEU A 82 -8.66 -0.82 8.11
CA LEU A 82 -9.27 0.36 7.50
C LEU A 82 -10.79 0.45 7.72
N MET A 83 -11.50 -0.66 7.54
CA MET A 83 -12.97 -0.70 7.60
C MET A 83 -13.50 -0.83 9.03
N GLY A 84 -12.66 -1.08 10.02
CA GLY A 84 -13.08 -1.30 11.41
C GLY A 84 -14.00 -2.51 11.60
N THR A 85 -14.03 -3.44 10.63
CA THR A 85 -14.93 -4.60 10.63
C THR A 85 -14.22 -5.86 11.13
N ARG A 86 -14.93 -6.67 11.93
CA ARG A 86 -14.54 -8.05 12.26
C ARG A 86 -15.00 -8.97 11.12
N MET A 87 -14.04 -9.59 10.43
CA MET A 87 -14.13 -10.62 9.36
C MET A 87 -15.52 -11.18 8.96
N PRO A 88 -15.84 -11.23 7.66
CA PRO A 88 -16.48 -12.39 7.05
C PRO A 88 -15.44 -13.53 6.92
N ARG A 89 -15.89 -14.78 7.09
CA ARG A 89 -15.05 -15.97 7.32
C ARG A 89 -14.26 -16.51 6.13
N ASP A 90 -14.21 -15.80 5.01
CA ASP A 90 -13.61 -16.32 3.78
C ASP A 90 -12.51 -15.38 3.26
N CYS A 91 -11.39 -15.37 4.00
CA CYS A 91 -10.04 -15.32 3.46
C CYS A 91 -9.37 -16.64 3.93
#